data_AF-A0A2N7RS79-F1
#
_entry.id   AF-A0A2N7RS79-F1
#
_cell.length_a   1.000
_cell.length_b   1.000
_cell.length_c   1.000
_cell.angle_alpha   90.00
_cell.angle_beta   90.00
_cell.angle_gamma   90.00
#
_symmetry.space_group_name_H-M   'P 1'
#
loop_
_entity.id
_entity.type
_entity.pdbx_description
1 polymer ?
#
loop_
_entity_poly.entity_id
_entity_poly.type
_entity_poly.pdbx_seq_one_letter_code
_entity_poly.pdbx_strand_id
1 'polypeptide(L)'
;MNTAVAASQITLQAIQSSQIAAIGHCPATETLAVQFFRKGAPADVYHYANVSATEYAAFASAESIGKHFYAHIKPHADKHPYTNMGTPVAELAPVKLSKELLAGLLTGREYGKEMAKEEEQQAKVAGLIVIFGASDDLMEFRGFVNDERDAPTVALIDAKGLLPFREDIQHDDDVLKDYFARAPQVRAVDALWGKEEGYSWTYRTDVPHATFEIVEDGEPYCRGIVIDVADLGGTA
;
A
#
# COMPACT_ATOMS: atom_id res chain seq x y z
N MET A 1 -21.65 27.68 8.86
CA MET A 1 -21.13 26.93 7.70
C MET A 1 -19.62 27.06 7.74
N ASN A 2 -18.94 26.14 8.42
CA ASN A 2 -17.48 26.11 8.48
C ASN A 2 -17.04 24.81 7.83
N THR A 3 -16.84 24.85 6.52
CA THR A 3 -16.16 23.77 5.81
C THR A 3 -14.68 23.97 6.09
N ALA A 4 -14.15 23.26 7.10
CA ALA A 4 -12.73 23.06 7.22
C ALA A 4 -12.28 22.29 5.98
N VAL A 5 -11.69 22.99 5.01
CA VAL A 5 -11.05 22.36 3.85
C VAL A 5 -9.84 21.63 4.42
N ALA A 6 -9.92 20.31 4.45
CA ALA A 6 -8.79 19.45 4.76
C ALA A 6 -7.62 19.85 3.86
N ALA A 7 -6.46 20.10 4.46
CA ALA A 7 -5.24 20.43 3.74
C ALA A 7 -4.93 19.30 2.75
N SER A 8 -5.22 19.51 1.47
CA SER A 8 -4.87 18.58 0.41
C SER A 8 -3.34 18.45 0.40
N GLN A 9 -2.82 17.29 0.79
CA GLN A 9 -1.42 16.96 0.63
C GLN A 9 -1.08 17.10 -0.86
N ILE A 10 -0.17 18.01 -1.21
CA ILE A 10 0.28 18.21 -2.59
C ILE A 10 1.33 17.13 -2.87
N THR A 11 1.05 16.22 -3.79
CA THR A 11 2.01 15.20 -4.23
C THR A 11 3.21 15.87 -4.88
N LEU A 12 4.41 15.58 -4.38
CA LEU A 12 5.68 16.10 -4.89
C LEU A 12 6.33 15.09 -5.85
N GLN A 13 6.70 15.54 -7.04
CA GLN A 13 7.48 14.78 -8.01
C GLN A 13 8.94 15.19 -7.94
N ALA A 14 9.84 14.22 -7.74
CA ALA A 14 11.27 14.45 -7.77
C ALA A 14 11.74 14.90 -9.16
N ILE A 15 12.67 15.85 -9.20
CA ILE A 15 13.20 16.42 -10.45
C ILE A 15 14.72 16.47 -10.46
N GLN A 16 15.30 16.58 -11.67
CA GLN A 16 16.73 16.79 -11.83
C GLN A 16 17.06 18.29 -11.72
N SER A 17 17.48 18.73 -10.53
CA SER A 17 17.94 20.10 -10.28
C SER A 17 18.97 20.11 -9.15
N SER A 18 19.91 21.05 -9.18
CA SER A 18 20.95 21.17 -8.14
C SER A 18 20.45 21.82 -6.84
N GLN A 19 19.32 22.54 -6.89
CA GLN A 19 18.79 23.31 -5.76
C GLN A 19 17.38 22.86 -5.34
N ILE A 20 16.62 22.27 -6.27
CA ILE A 20 15.23 21.85 -6.05
C ILE A 20 15.19 20.32 -6.10
N ALA A 21 14.68 19.71 -5.04
CA ALA A 21 14.55 18.26 -4.94
C ALA A 21 13.29 17.76 -5.64
N ALA A 22 12.17 18.45 -5.44
CA ALA A 22 10.87 18.05 -5.97
C ALA A 22 9.93 19.25 -6.14
N ILE A 23 8.95 19.11 -7.02
CA ILE A 23 7.89 20.10 -7.25
C ILE A 23 6.52 19.42 -7.29
N GLY A 24 5.46 20.14 -6.96
CA GLY A 24 4.08 19.66 -7.07
C GLY A 24 3.10 20.82 -7.18
N HIS A 25 1.87 20.55 -7.60
CA HIS A 25 0.87 21.60 -7.80
C HIS A 25 -0.53 21.12 -7.42
N CYS A 26 -1.31 21.99 -6.80
CA CYS A 26 -2.74 21.80 -6.57
C CYS A 26 -3.53 22.78 -7.44
N PRO A 27 -4.20 22.32 -8.51
CA PRO A 27 -5.02 23.16 -9.37
C PRO A 27 -6.21 23.80 -8.66
N ALA A 28 -6.78 23.11 -7.66
CA ALA A 28 -7.97 23.59 -6.93
C ALA A 28 -7.68 24.85 -6.08
N THR A 29 -6.45 25.00 -5.61
CA THR A 29 -6.03 26.12 -4.76
C THR A 29 -4.96 27.01 -5.40
N GLU A 30 -4.58 26.72 -6.65
CA GLU A 30 -3.49 27.39 -7.38
C GLU A 30 -2.18 27.46 -6.57
N THR A 31 -1.86 26.35 -5.88
CA THR A 31 -0.70 26.28 -4.99
C THR A 31 0.41 25.45 -5.63
N LEU A 32 1.58 26.05 -5.80
CA LEU A 32 2.81 25.37 -6.18
C LEU A 32 3.61 25.00 -4.92
N ALA A 33 3.93 23.72 -4.76
CA ALA A 33 4.84 23.23 -3.74
C ALA A 33 6.24 23.03 -4.32
N VAL A 34 7.26 23.57 -3.67
CA VAL A 34 8.67 23.42 -4.07
C VAL A 34 9.48 22.93 -2.88
N GLN A 35 10.13 21.77 -3.03
CA GLN A 35 11.03 21.20 -2.05
C GLN A 35 12.49 21.55 -2.40
N PHE A 36 13.23 22.11 -1.47
CA PHE A 36 14.64 22.46 -1.68
C PHE A 36 15.60 21.44 -1.06
N PHE A 37 16.82 21.40 -1.59
CA PHE A 37 17.92 20.70 -0.94
C PHE A 37 18.53 21.55 0.19
N ARG A 38 18.92 20.90 1.29
CA ARG A 38 19.79 21.46 2.34
C ARG A 38 20.90 20.46 2.63
N LYS A 39 22.17 20.89 2.49
CA LYS A 39 23.35 20.01 2.65
C LYS A 39 23.29 18.72 1.81
N GLY A 40 22.73 18.80 0.60
CA GLY A 40 22.62 17.66 -0.33
C GLY A 40 21.46 16.70 -0.09
N ALA A 41 20.60 16.95 0.91
CA ALA A 41 19.40 16.15 1.19
C ALA A 41 18.12 16.98 1.04
N PRO A 42 16.98 16.39 0.61
CA PRO A 42 15.70 17.09 0.57
C PRO A 42 15.32 17.63 1.96
N ALA A 43 14.87 18.87 2.02
CA ALA A 43 14.54 19.57 3.26
C ALA A 43 13.20 20.30 3.09
N ASP A 44 13.13 21.56 3.54
CA ASP A 44 11.94 22.41 3.56
C ASP A 44 11.13 22.43 2.25
N VAL A 45 9.80 22.36 2.40
CA VAL A 45 8.82 22.61 1.34
C VAL A 45 8.23 24.00 1.53
N TYR A 46 8.14 24.73 0.42
CA TYR A 46 7.52 26.05 0.37
C TYR A 46 6.30 25.99 -0.53
N HIS A 47 5.19 26.57 -0.07
CA HIS A 47 3.99 26.76 -0.87
C HIS A 47 3.96 28.18 -1.43
N TYR A 48 3.90 28.30 -2.75
CA TYR A 48 3.74 29.53 -3.51
C TYR A 48 2.28 29.60 -3.99
N ALA A 49 1.57 30.66 -3.61
CA ALA A 49 0.18 30.87 -4.01
C ALA A 49 0.07 31.48 -5.42
N ASN A 50 -1.14 31.47 -5.97
CA ASN A 50 -1.51 32.09 -7.25
C ASN A 50 -0.68 31.58 -8.43
N VAL A 51 -0.24 30.32 -8.39
CA VAL A 51 0.38 29.66 -9.54
C VAL A 51 -0.72 28.87 -10.22
N SER A 52 -1.17 29.36 -11.38
CA SER A 52 -2.19 28.65 -12.17
C SER A 52 -1.67 27.31 -12.70
N ALA A 53 -2.57 26.39 -13.05
CA ALA A 53 -2.19 25.11 -13.66
C ALA A 53 -1.40 25.30 -14.98
N THR A 54 -1.73 26.34 -15.76
CA THR A 54 -1.01 26.70 -16.98
C THR A 54 0.41 27.20 -16.69
N GLU A 55 0.57 28.00 -15.64
CA GLU A 55 1.89 28.49 -15.22
C GLU A 55 2.75 27.36 -14.66
N TYR A 56 2.14 26.45 -13.89
CA TYR A 56 2.81 25.23 -13.43
C TYR A 56 3.26 24.34 -14.58
N ALA A 57 2.41 24.11 -15.60
CA ALA A 57 2.78 23.30 -16.75
C ALA A 57 3.99 23.88 -17.49
N ALA A 58 4.02 25.19 -17.72
CA ALA A 58 5.15 25.89 -18.34
C ALA A 58 6.43 25.81 -17.48
N PHE A 59 6.28 25.89 -16.16
CA PHE A 59 7.38 25.74 -15.20
C PHE A 59 7.94 24.31 -15.18
N ALA A 60 7.08 23.29 -15.11
CA ALA A 60 7.44 21.89 -15.04
C ALA A 60 8.07 21.36 -16.34
N SER A 61 7.75 21.98 -17.49
CA SER A 61 8.34 21.65 -18.79
C SER A 61 9.60 22.47 -19.14
N ALA A 62 10.10 23.32 -18.24
CA ALA A 62 11.26 24.16 -18.53
C ALA A 62 12.55 23.33 -18.63
N GLU A 63 13.42 23.65 -19.60
CA GLU A 63 14.73 22.97 -19.78
C GLU A 63 15.59 22.95 -18.51
N SER A 64 15.45 23.96 -17.66
CA SER A 64 16.07 24.02 -16.34
C SER A 64 15.08 24.58 -15.34
N ILE A 65 14.38 23.66 -14.66
CA ILE A 65 13.36 23.98 -13.64
C ILE A 65 13.96 24.92 -12.58
N GLY A 66 15.17 24.63 -12.08
CA GLY A 66 15.86 25.51 -11.13
C GLY A 66 16.04 26.94 -11.66
N LYS A 67 16.60 27.09 -12.87
CA LYS A 67 16.81 28.41 -13.47
C LYS A 67 15.49 29.15 -13.70
N HIS A 68 14.47 28.45 -14.18
CA HIS A 68 13.14 29.02 -14.39
C HIS A 68 12.54 29.51 -13.08
N PHE A 69 12.62 28.71 -12.02
CA PHE A 69 12.11 29.06 -10.70
C PHE A 69 12.74 30.36 -10.18
N TYR A 70 14.08 30.46 -10.22
CA TYR A 70 14.80 31.65 -9.73
C TYR A 70 14.64 32.88 -10.64
N ALA A 71 14.21 32.71 -11.89
CA ALA A 71 13.95 33.82 -12.81
C ALA A 71 12.51 34.33 -12.76
N HIS A 72 11.52 33.43 -12.65
CA HIS A 72 10.11 33.75 -12.91
C HIS A 72 9.17 33.55 -11.71
N ILE A 73 9.56 32.79 -10.68
CA ILE A 73 8.72 32.55 -9.51
C ILE A 73 9.31 33.24 -8.27
N LYS A 74 10.55 32.90 -7.91
CA LYS A 74 11.16 33.36 -6.65
C LYS A 74 11.29 34.89 -6.52
N PRO A 75 11.64 35.66 -7.56
CA PRO A 75 11.75 37.12 -7.46
C PRO A 75 10.40 37.82 -7.32
N HIS A 76 9.31 37.18 -7.77
CA HIS A 76 7.98 37.77 -7.86
C HIS A 76 7.13 37.44 -6.62
N ALA A 77 7.67 37.70 -5.43
CA ALA A 77 7.01 37.37 -4.16
C ALA A 77 5.65 38.08 -3.95
N ASP A 78 5.44 39.23 -4.58
CA ASP A 78 4.14 39.94 -4.55
C ASP A 78 3.06 39.18 -5.34
N LYS A 79 3.45 38.56 -6.47
CA LYS A 79 2.55 37.75 -7.31
C LYS A 79 2.36 36.35 -6.73
N HIS A 80 3.46 35.77 -6.25
CA HIS A 80 3.53 34.42 -5.69
C HIS A 80 3.99 34.49 -4.23
N PRO A 81 3.12 34.97 -3.31
CA PRO A 81 3.46 34.98 -1.90
C PRO A 81 3.67 33.55 -1.44
N TYR A 82 4.67 33.35 -0.59
CA TYR A 82 5.09 32.01 -0.18
C TYR A 82 5.12 31.83 1.33
N THR A 83 4.79 30.63 1.75
CA THR A 83 4.88 30.20 3.15
C THR A 83 5.81 29.00 3.25
N ASN A 84 6.73 29.02 4.21
CA ASN A 84 7.53 27.85 4.54
C ASN A 84 6.63 26.87 5.31
N MET A 85 6.41 25.69 4.74
CA MET A 85 5.62 24.63 5.37
C MET A 85 6.46 23.76 6.32
N GLY A 86 7.73 24.13 6.51
CA GLY A 86 8.75 23.37 7.22
C GLY A 86 9.42 22.33 6.33
N THR A 87 10.40 21.61 6.87
CA THR A 87 10.71 20.27 6.36
C THR A 87 9.38 19.55 6.24
N PRO A 88 8.98 19.05 5.06
CA PRO A 88 7.83 18.20 5.00
C PRO A 88 8.12 17.14 6.04
N VAL A 89 7.21 17.01 7.00
CA VAL A 89 7.08 15.74 7.66
C VAL A 89 6.59 14.84 6.52
N ALA A 90 7.52 14.42 5.65
CA ALA A 90 7.51 13.04 5.23
C ALA A 90 7.29 12.36 6.56
N GLU A 91 6.14 11.74 6.73
CA GLU A 91 6.03 10.75 7.77
C GLU A 91 7.24 9.84 7.56
N LEU A 92 8.28 10.11 8.35
CA LEU A 92 9.30 9.19 8.76
C LEU A 92 8.71 8.34 9.89
N ALA A 93 7.38 8.15 9.90
CA ALA A 93 6.92 6.81 10.15
C ALA A 93 7.59 5.94 9.08
N PRO A 94 8.27 4.84 9.43
CA PRO A 94 8.68 3.89 8.40
C PRO A 94 7.47 3.67 7.49
N VAL A 95 7.64 3.76 6.16
CA VAL A 95 6.56 3.40 5.22
C VAL A 95 6.17 1.98 5.61
N LYS A 96 5.09 1.86 6.39
CA LYS A 96 4.54 0.58 6.79
C LYS A 96 4.16 -0.05 5.46
N LEU A 97 4.74 -1.21 5.15
CA LEU A 97 4.35 -1.97 3.98
C LEU A 97 2.82 -2.13 4.05
N SER A 98 2.10 -1.53 3.10
CA SER A 98 0.64 -1.62 3.05
C SER A 98 0.25 -2.82 2.20
N LYS A 99 -1.00 -3.28 2.35
CA LYS A 99 -1.53 -4.38 1.54
C LYS A 99 -1.53 -4.06 0.05
N GLU A 100 -1.81 -2.81 -0.34
CA GLU A 100 -1.79 -2.36 -1.73
C GLU A 100 -0.37 -2.31 -2.30
N LEU A 101 0.59 -1.79 -1.52
CA LEU A 101 1.99 -1.75 -1.95
C LEU A 101 2.54 -3.17 -2.12
N LEU A 102 2.28 -4.05 -1.16
CA LEU A 102 2.73 -5.44 -1.24
C LEU A 102 2.07 -6.15 -2.43
N ALA A 103 0.75 -6.03 -2.61
CA ALA A 103 0.05 -6.63 -3.75
C ALA A 103 0.63 -6.17 -5.10
N GLY A 104 0.95 -4.87 -5.23
CA GLY A 104 1.62 -4.34 -6.43
C GLY A 104 3.01 -4.95 -6.67
N LEU A 105 3.79 -5.21 -5.62
CA LEU A 105 5.13 -5.83 -5.72
C LEU A 105 5.09 -7.33 -6.06
N LEU A 106 4.00 -8.01 -5.69
CA LEU A 106 3.78 -9.43 -5.95
C LEU A 106 3.10 -9.71 -7.29
N THR A 107 2.54 -8.68 -7.95
CA THR A 107 1.87 -8.85 -9.24
C THR A 107 2.86 -9.21 -10.33
N GLY A 108 2.52 -10.22 -11.14
CA GLY A 108 3.33 -10.73 -12.25
C GLY A 108 4.42 -11.72 -11.82
N ARG A 109 4.38 -12.24 -10.59
CA ARG A 109 5.32 -13.27 -10.13
C ARG A 109 4.96 -14.61 -10.74
N GLU A 110 5.99 -15.39 -11.08
CA GLU A 110 5.84 -16.74 -11.61
C GLU A 110 5.44 -17.71 -10.51
N TYR A 111 4.65 -18.71 -10.87
CA TYR A 111 4.37 -19.88 -10.07
C TYR A 111 5.67 -20.53 -9.55
N GLY A 112 5.69 -20.88 -8.27
CA GLY A 112 6.85 -21.34 -7.50
C GLY A 112 7.83 -20.22 -7.08
N LYS A 113 7.53 -18.95 -7.38
CA LYS A 113 8.32 -17.76 -7.03
C LYS A 113 7.43 -16.60 -6.55
N GLU A 114 6.30 -16.95 -5.94
CA GLU A 114 5.22 -16.04 -5.57
C GLU A 114 5.71 -14.97 -4.59
N MET A 115 6.58 -15.35 -3.64
CA MET A 115 7.05 -14.46 -2.58
C MET A 115 8.45 -14.84 -2.09
N ALA A 116 9.33 -13.84 -1.91
CA ALA A 116 10.64 -14.03 -1.29
C ALA A 116 10.55 -14.04 0.25
N LYS A 117 11.53 -14.68 0.92
CA LYS A 117 11.56 -14.76 2.39
C LYS A 117 11.65 -13.40 3.07
N GLU A 118 12.39 -12.46 2.47
CA GLU A 118 12.50 -11.10 2.97
C GLU A 118 11.16 -10.35 2.89
N GLU A 119 10.41 -10.55 1.80
CA GLU A 119 9.08 -9.98 1.61
C GLU A 119 8.10 -10.58 2.63
N GLU A 120 8.17 -11.89 2.88
CA GLU A 120 7.37 -12.56 3.92
C GLU A 120 7.64 -11.96 5.30
N GLN A 121 8.91 -11.77 5.66
CA GLN A 121 9.28 -11.18 6.94
C GLN A 121 8.82 -9.72 7.06
N GLN A 122 8.84 -8.96 5.97
CA GLN A 122 8.30 -7.59 5.94
C GLN A 122 6.77 -7.59 6.11
N ALA A 123 6.06 -8.49 5.42
CA ALA A 123 4.62 -8.65 5.56
C ALA A 123 4.24 -9.02 7.01
N LYS A 124 5.00 -9.93 7.65
CA LYS A 124 4.84 -10.29 9.06
C LYS A 124 4.97 -9.08 9.99
N VAL A 125 6.02 -8.28 9.82
CA VAL A 125 6.26 -7.07 10.64
C VAL A 125 5.16 -6.03 10.42
N ALA A 126 4.63 -5.94 9.20
CA ALA A 126 3.53 -5.04 8.87
C ALA A 126 2.14 -5.55 9.28
N GLY A 127 2.02 -6.79 9.76
CA GLY A 127 0.72 -7.39 10.08
C GLY A 127 -0.12 -7.67 8.84
N LEU A 128 0.53 -8.08 7.74
CA LEU A 128 -0.13 -8.44 6.49
C LEU A 128 -0.18 -9.96 6.33
N ILE A 129 -1.33 -10.47 5.91
CA ILE A 129 -1.54 -11.87 5.52
C ILE A 129 -1.65 -11.90 4.00
N VAL A 130 -0.73 -12.60 3.34
CA VAL A 130 -0.75 -12.86 1.90
C VAL A 130 -1.34 -14.25 1.68
N ILE A 131 -2.33 -14.34 0.80
CA ILE A 131 -3.08 -15.56 0.51
C ILE A 131 -3.05 -15.81 -0.98
N PHE A 132 -2.63 -17.01 -1.39
CA PHE A 132 -2.59 -17.42 -2.79
C PHE A 132 -2.65 -18.94 -2.91
N GLY A 133 -2.94 -19.41 -4.11
CA GLY A 133 -3.01 -20.84 -4.39
C GLY A 133 -1.64 -21.35 -4.81
N ALA A 134 -1.31 -22.54 -4.34
CA ALA A 134 -0.17 -23.32 -4.83
C ALA A 134 -0.72 -24.68 -5.29
N SER A 135 -0.25 -25.22 -6.40
CA SER A 135 -0.81 -26.45 -6.97
C SER A 135 -2.34 -26.39 -7.22
N ASP A 136 -2.96 -27.55 -7.39
CA ASP A 136 -4.39 -27.75 -7.60
C ASP A 136 -5.22 -27.98 -6.33
N ASP A 137 -4.56 -28.14 -5.18
CA ASP A 137 -5.17 -28.52 -3.91
C ASP A 137 -4.68 -27.71 -2.70
N LEU A 138 -3.83 -26.70 -2.87
CA LEU A 138 -3.21 -25.98 -1.76
C LEU A 138 -3.51 -24.48 -1.77
N MET A 139 -3.88 -23.96 -0.61
CA MET A 139 -3.99 -22.54 -0.29
C MET A 139 -2.89 -22.16 0.70
N GLU A 140 -2.05 -21.23 0.32
CA GLU A 140 -0.89 -20.78 1.08
C GLU A 140 -1.17 -19.49 1.84
N PHE A 141 -0.60 -19.38 3.04
CA PHE A 141 -0.63 -18.18 3.87
C PHE A 141 0.81 -17.76 4.19
N ARG A 142 1.16 -16.52 3.85
CA ARG A 142 2.49 -15.95 4.12
C ARG A 142 2.38 -14.60 4.83
N GLY A 143 3.44 -14.23 5.56
CA GLY A 143 3.51 -12.98 6.33
C GLY A 143 3.15 -13.17 7.79
N PHE A 144 2.10 -12.48 8.27
CA PHE A 144 1.65 -12.56 9.66
C PHE A 144 1.25 -13.99 10.07
N VAL A 145 0.66 -14.72 9.13
CA VAL A 145 0.48 -16.17 9.19
C VAL A 145 1.51 -16.80 8.25
N ASN A 146 2.12 -17.92 8.68
CA ASN A 146 2.91 -18.78 7.81
C ASN A 146 2.41 -20.21 8.00
N ASP A 147 1.51 -20.63 7.12
CA ASP A 147 0.76 -21.90 7.20
C ASP A 147 0.16 -22.23 5.83
N GLU A 148 -0.47 -23.39 5.69
CA GLU A 148 -1.13 -23.84 4.47
C GLU A 148 -2.47 -24.53 4.78
N ARG A 149 -3.32 -24.66 3.76
CA ARG A 149 -4.60 -25.37 3.85
C ARG A 149 -4.88 -26.17 2.59
N ASP A 150 -5.31 -27.40 2.77
CA ASP A 150 -5.99 -28.15 1.73
C ASP A 150 -7.20 -27.35 1.24
N ALA A 151 -7.31 -27.19 -0.07
CA ALA A 151 -8.26 -26.34 -0.76
C ALA A 151 -8.85 -27.09 -1.98
N PRO A 152 -10.01 -26.69 -2.50
CA PRO A 152 -10.82 -25.52 -2.13
C PRO A 152 -11.49 -25.68 -0.76
N THR A 153 -11.41 -24.63 0.06
CA THR A 153 -11.98 -24.60 1.41
C THR A 153 -12.33 -23.17 1.83
N VAL A 154 -12.99 -23.02 2.97
CA VAL A 154 -13.17 -21.73 3.64
C VAL A 154 -12.21 -21.65 4.81
N ALA A 155 -11.18 -20.81 4.68
CA ALA A 155 -10.30 -20.48 5.78
C ALA A 155 -10.94 -19.44 6.69
N LEU A 156 -10.80 -19.62 8.01
CA LEU A 156 -11.28 -18.69 9.02
C LEU A 156 -10.07 -17.98 9.64
N ILE A 157 -10.04 -16.66 9.58
CA ILE A 157 -8.92 -15.83 10.08
C ILE A 157 -9.41 -14.77 11.05
N ASP A 158 -8.57 -14.40 12.02
CA ASP A 158 -8.79 -13.28 12.93
C ASP A 158 -7.47 -12.55 13.25
N ALA A 159 -7.51 -11.64 14.23
CA ALA A 159 -6.32 -10.90 14.65
C ALA A 159 -5.19 -11.76 15.24
N LYS A 160 -5.46 -13.04 15.58
CA LYS A 160 -4.46 -14.02 15.99
C LYS A 160 -3.96 -14.89 14.82
N GLY A 161 -4.51 -14.72 13.63
CA GLY A 161 -4.13 -15.44 12.41
C GLY A 161 -5.16 -16.50 12.02
N LEU A 162 -4.67 -17.61 11.45
CA LEU A 162 -5.52 -18.70 10.97
C LEU A 162 -6.14 -19.47 12.14
N LEU A 163 -7.44 -19.75 12.06
CA LEU A 163 -8.15 -20.60 13.01
C LEU A 163 -8.05 -22.07 12.55
N PRO A 164 -7.71 -23.01 13.43
CA PRO A 164 -7.70 -24.44 13.09
C PRO A 164 -9.12 -24.95 12.77
N PHE A 165 -9.22 -26.02 11.99
CA PHE A 165 -10.50 -26.71 11.86
C PHE A 165 -10.86 -27.37 13.18
N ARG A 166 -12.14 -27.27 13.55
CA ARG A 166 -12.62 -27.83 14.82
C ARG A 166 -12.37 -29.34 14.91
N GLU A 167 -12.43 -30.06 13.79
CA GLU A 167 -12.20 -31.50 13.71
C GLU A 167 -10.74 -31.91 13.94
N ASP A 168 -9.79 -31.02 13.70
CA ASP A 168 -8.36 -31.27 13.93
C ASP A 168 -7.96 -31.15 15.41
N ILE A 169 -8.78 -30.47 16.22
CA ILE A 169 -8.52 -30.26 17.64
C ILE A 169 -8.90 -31.52 18.42
N GLN A 170 -7.91 -32.38 18.69
CA GLN A 170 -8.07 -33.62 19.43
C GLN A 170 -7.47 -33.52 20.83
N HIS A 171 -8.31 -33.69 21.86
CA HIS A 171 -7.91 -33.84 23.27
C HIS A 171 -7.05 -32.69 23.85
N ASP A 172 -7.16 -31.49 23.30
CA ASP A 172 -6.51 -30.29 23.83
C ASP A 172 -7.56 -29.28 24.30
N ASP A 173 -7.80 -29.25 25.61
CA ASP A 173 -8.80 -28.38 26.24
C ASP A 173 -8.45 -26.90 26.10
N ASP A 174 -7.17 -26.53 25.99
CA ASP A 174 -6.74 -25.14 25.91
C ASP A 174 -6.87 -24.60 24.48
N VAL A 175 -6.52 -25.40 23.48
CA VAL A 175 -6.81 -25.08 22.06
C VAL A 175 -8.31 -25.01 21.82
N LEU A 176 -9.11 -25.89 22.44
CA LEU A 176 -10.56 -25.85 22.32
C LEU A 176 -11.18 -24.59 22.95
N LYS A 177 -10.69 -24.16 24.11
CA LYS A 177 -11.11 -22.89 24.73
C LYS A 177 -10.75 -21.69 23.85
N ASP A 178 -9.53 -21.64 23.31
CA ASP A 178 -9.10 -20.55 22.42
C ASP A 178 -9.95 -20.54 21.13
N TYR A 179 -10.21 -21.71 20.54
CA TYR A 179 -11.09 -21.84 19.37
C TYR A 179 -12.47 -21.21 19.63
N PHE A 180 -13.15 -21.57 20.72
CA PHE A 180 -14.47 -21.03 21.02
C PHE A 180 -14.46 -19.53 21.36
N ALA A 181 -13.34 -19.00 21.88
CA ALA A 181 -13.19 -17.57 22.11
C ALA A 181 -12.99 -16.77 20.80
N ARG A 182 -12.32 -17.38 19.81
CA ARG A 182 -12.02 -16.79 18.50
C ARG A 182 -13.16 -16.92 17.49
N ALA A 183 -13.87 -18.06 17.49
CA ALA A 183 -14.90 -18.42 16.51
C ALA A 183 -15.99 -17.34 16.26
N PRO A 184 -16.43 -16.52 17.24
CA PRO A 184 -17.40 -15.46 16.98
C PRO A 184 -16.83 -14.23 16.23
N GLN A 185 -15.51 -14.09 16.16
CA GLN A 185 -14.80 -12.90 15.66
C GLN A 185 -14.11 -13.14 14.31
N VAL A 186 -14.04 -14.40 13.86
CA VAL A 186 -13.34 -14.75 12.63
C VAL A 186 -14.03 -14.22 11.38
N ARG A 187 -13.22 -14.04 10.35
CA ARG A 187 -13.65 -13.68 9.00
C ARG A 187 -13.34 -14.83 8.06
N ALA A 188 -14.22 -15.03 7.09
CA ALA A 188 -14.11 -16.11 6.13
C ALA A 188 -13.36 -15.65 4.87
N VAL A 189 -12.45 -16.50 4.39
CA VAL A 189 -11.81 -16.40 3.08
C VAL A 189 -12.07 -17.70 2.34
N ASP A 190 -12.88 -17.63 1.30
CA ASP A 190 -13.28 -18.78 0.49
C ASP A 190 -12.32 -18.94 -0.70
N ALA A 191 -11.65 -20.09 -0.78
CA ALA A 191 -10.73 -20.46 -1.85
C ALA A 191 -11.49 -21.14 -2.99
N LEU A 192 -11.48 -20.49 -4.15
CA LEU A 192 -12.34 -20.83 -5.28
C LEU A 192 -11.50 -21.34 -6.46
N TRP A 193 -11.67 -22.63 -6.78
CA TRP A 193 -11.03 -23.26 -7.93
C TRP A 193 -11.84 -23.06 -9.23
N GLY A 194 -11.18 -22.53 -10.27
CA GLY A 194 -11.72 -22.40 -11.62
C GLY A 194 -13.03 -21.60 -11.71
N LYS A 195 -13.22 -20.60 -10.84
CA LYS A 195 -14.45 -19.79 -10.79
C LYS A 195 -14.43 -18.55 -11.67
N GLU A 196 -13.25 -18.06 -12.03
CA GLU A 196 -13.07 -16.93 -12.93
C GLU A 196 -12.32 -17.39 -14.18
N GLU A 197 -12.69 -16.83 -15.33
CA GLU A 197 -12.04 -17.16 -16.60
C GLU A 197 -10.56 -16.76 -16.55
N GLY A 198 -9.69 -17.69 -16.96
CA GLY A 198 -8.24 -17.48 -16.97
C GLY A 198 -7.55 -17.64 -15.62
N TYR A 199 -8.23 -18.03 -14.55
CA TYR A 199 -7.58 -18.31 -13.26
C TYR A 199 -7.95 -19.68 -12.71
N SER A 200 -6.95 -20.40 -12.23
CA SER A 200 -7.11 -21.62 -11.45
C SER A 200 -7.58 -21.28 -10.03
N TRP A 201 -7.00 -20.25 -9.41
CA TRP A 201 -7.33 -19.83 -8.06
C TRP A 201 -7.82 -18.39 -7.98
N THR A 202 -8.91 -18.20 -7.23
CA THR A 202 -9.45 -16.90 -6.82
C THR A 202 -9.98 -16.98 -5.40
N TYR A 203 -10.19 -15.83 -4.75
CA TYR A 203 -10.66 -15.77 -3.37
C TYR A 203 -11.86 -14.85 -3.21
N ARG A 204 -12.78 -15.25 -2.32
CA ARG A 204 -13.92 -14.42 -1.93
C ARG A 204 -13.91 -14.18 -0.43
N THR A 205 -14.01 -12.91 -0.05
CA THR A 205 -14.13 -12.49 1.35
C THR A 205 -14.83 -11.13 1.43
N ASP A 206 -15.39 -10.81 2.60
CA ASP A 206 -15.95 -9.51 2.94
C ASP A 206 -14.95 -8.59 3.66
N VAL A 207 -13.73 -9.07 3.92
CA VAL A 207 -12.64 -8.30 4.52
C VAL A 207 -12.01 -7.38 3.47
N PRO A 208 -11.77 -6.09 3.78
CA PRO A 208 -11.02 -5.20 2.90
C PRO A 208 -9.64 -5.75 2.55
N HIS A 209 -9.36 -5.95 1.25
CA HIS A 209 -8.11 -6.55 0.78
C HIS A 209 -7.61 -5.86 -0.49
N ALA A 210 -6.33 -6.05 -0.80
CA ALA A 210 -5.76 -5.80 -2.10
C ALA A 210 -5.56 -7.11 -2.86
N THR A 211 -5.58 -7.09 -4.19
CA THR A 211 -5.40 -8.27 -5.05
C THR A 211 -4.08 -8.19 -5.81
N PHE A 212 -3.45 -9.34 -6.07
CA PHE A 212 -2.28 -9.45 -6.93
C PHE A 212 -2.39 -10.66 -7.86
N GLU A 213 -1.58 -10.67 -8.91
CA GLU A 213 -1.62 -11.73 -9.92
C GLU A 213 -0.34 -12.56 -9.91
N ILE A 214 -0.49 -13.88 -9.88
CA ILE A 214 0.56 -14.85 -10.14
C ILE A 214 0.33 -15.40 -11.55
N VAL A 215 1.40 -15.53 -12.31
CA VAL A 215 1.41 -16.08 -13.67
C VAL A 215 2.07 -17.46 -13.70
N GLU A 216 1.66 -18.29 -14.66
CA GLU A 216 2.32 -19.55 -15.01
C GLU A 216 2.56 -19.53 -16.51
N ASP A 217 3.83 -19.61 -16.92
CA ASP A 217 4.26 -19.53 -18.32
C ASP A 217 3.73 -18.27 -19.05
N GLY A 218 3.63 -17.17 -18.31
CA GLY A 218 3.17 -15.87 -18.81
C GLY A 218 1.65 -15.69 -18.90
N GLU A 219 0.86 -16.71 -18.54
CA GLU A 219 -0.60 -16.63 -18.45
C GLU A 219 -1.05 -16.46 -17.00
N PRO A 220 -2.20 -15.82 -16.72
CA PRO A 220 -2.71 -15.73 -15.36
C PRO A 220 -2.97 -17.13 -14.76
N TYR A 221 -2.56 -17.34 -13.52
CA TYR A 221 -2.74 -18.61 -12.80
C TYR A 221 -3.59 -18.42 -11.54
N CYS A 222 -3.21 -17.46 -10.69
CA CYS A 222 -3.89 -17.20 -9.41
C CYS A 222 -4.06 -15.71 -9.19
N ARG A 223 -5.27 -15.28 -8.80
CA ARG A 223 -5.50 -13.95 -8.23
C ARG A 223 -5.48 -14.04 -6.71
N GLY A 224 -4.31 -13.81 -6.14
CA GLY A 224 -4.11 -13.80 -4.68
C GLY A 224 -4.64 -12.52 -4.03
N ILE A 225 -4.71 -12.53 -2.70
CA ILE A 225 -5.15 -11.39 -1.89
C ILE A 225 -4.18 -11.08 -0.76
N VAL A 226 -4.13 -9.81 -0.37
CA VAL A 226 -3.39 -9.32 0.81
C VAL A 226 -4.38 -8.63 1.75
N ILE A 227 -4.40 -9.09 3.01
CA ILE A 227 -5.25 -8.57 4.07
C ILE A 227 -4.37 -7.93 5.15
N ASP A 228 -4.73 -6.74 5.63
CA ASP A 228 -4.14 -6.18 6.86
C ASP A 228 -4.90 -6.75 8.06
N VAL A 229 -4.17 -7.26 9.05
CA VAL A 229 -4.74 -7.79 10.30
C VAL A 229 -5.63 -6.75 11.01
N ALA A 230 -5.33 -5.45 10.84
CA ALA A 230 -6.14 -4.37 11.38
C ALA A 230 -7.59 -4.37 10.83
N ASP A 231 -7.82 -4.91 9.63
CA ASP A 231 -9.14 -5.00 9.01
C ASP A 231 -9.98 -6.19 9.53
N LEU A 232 -9.40 -7.09 10.32
CA LEU A 232 -10.08 -8.26 10.89
C LEU A 232 -10.85 -7.96 12.19
N GLY A 233 -10.74 -6.73 12.73
CA GLY A 233 -11.61 -6.26 13.81
C GLY A 233 -11.23 -6.68 15.23
N GLY A 234 -9.97 -7.05 15.50
CA GLY A 234 -9.44 -7.23 16.85
C GLY A 234 -8.56 -6.05 17.25
N THR A 235 -8.74 -5.51 18.47
CA THR A 235 -7.75 -4.58 19.04
C THR A 235 -6.41 -5.30 19.17
N ALA A 236 -5.38 -4.73 18.56
CA ALA A 236 -3.98 -5.14 18.68
C ALA A 236 -3.50 -5.16 20.15
#